data_AF-B8KXJ2-F1
#
_entry.id   AF-B8KXJ2-F1
#
_cell.length_a   1.000
_cell.length_b   1.000
_cell.length_c   1.000
_cell.angle_alpha   90.00
_cell.angle_beta   90.00
_cell.angle_gamma   90.00
#
_symmetry.space_group_name_H-M   'P 1'
#
loop_
_entity.id
_entity.type
_entity.pdbx_description
1 polymer ?
#
loop_
_entity_poly.entity_id
_entity_poly.type
_entity_poly.pdbx_seq_one_letter_code
_entity_poly.pdbx_strand_id
1 'polypeptide(L)'
;MDIRYLTMGTTVYLPCFIDGCGLAVGDFHYAQGDGEVSGTAIEMGGTLTVTTRVVEDAPDLSHGPHYEGPASVLGIPSTRFYAVTGFPLKAEGTVPANLSYLGSDRLAELGNLSADIHLAARNALAAMIDYIVNTYGYDEAQAYMIASVAVDMRIGQLVDIPNVGVTAILPLDIFVDEASE
;
A
#
# COMPACT_ATOMS: atom_id res chain seq x y z
N MET A 1 10.26 4.02 3.66
CA MET A 1 9.07 4.12 4.57
C MET A 1 7.83 3.96 3.73
N ASP A 2 7.85 4.57 2.55
CA ASP A 2 7.01 4.14 1.43
C ASP A 2 5.54 4.30 1.78
N ILE A 3 5.28 5.44 2.43
CA ILE A 3 3.96 5.97 2.73
C ILE A 3 3.74 7.09 1.74
N ARG A 4 2.91 6.85 0.72
CA ARG A 4 2.59 7.83 -0.34
C ARG A 4 2.05 9.16 0.18
N TYR A 5 1.54 9.17 1.42
CA TYR A 5 0.98 10.34 2.09
C TYR A 5 2.06 11.28 2.68
N LEU A 6 3.33 10.87 2.74
CA LEU A 6 4.44 11.74 3.18
C LEU A 6 4.87 12.70 2.07
N THR A 7 3.99 13.65 1.79
CA THR A 7 4.13 14.62 0.69
C THR A 7 4.21 16.06 1.22
N MET A 8 4.27 17.03 0.30
CA MET A 8 4.25 18.45 0.62
C MET A 8 3.08 18.81 1.55
N GLY A 9 3.39 19.57 2.60
CA GLY A 9 2.41 19.98 3.61
C GLY A 9 2.24 18.99 4.77
N THR A 10 2.93 17.85 4.76
CA THR A 10 2.97 16.95 5.92
C THR A 10 4.13 17.26 6.87
N THR A 11 3.92 16.98 8.15
CA THR A 11 4.94 17.00 9.20
C THR A 11 5.16 15.58 9.69
N VAL A 12 6.42 15.15 9.79
CA VAL A 12 6.79 13.82 10.30
C VAL A 12 7.53 13.97 11.63
N TYR A 13 7.12 13.20 12.62
CA TYR A 13 7.74 13.08 13.94
C TYR A 13 8.62 11.84 13.96
N LEU A 14 9.92 12.04 14.16
CA LEU A 14 10.92 10.98 14.22
C LEU A 14 11.61 10.99 15.60
N PRO A 15 11.92 9.81 16.17
CA PRO A 15 12.71 9.73 17.39
C PRO A 15 14.16 10.21 17.15
N CYS A 16 14.72 10.92 18.12
CA CYS A 16 16.11 11.38 18.10
C CYS A 16 16.97 10.46 18.98
N PHE A 17 17.76 9.58 18.35
CA PHE A 17 18.55 8.57 19.07
C PHE A 17 20.00 8.98 19.34
N ILE A 18 20.47 10.07 18.71
CA ILE A 18 21.84 10.58 18.82
C ILE A 18 21.83 12.10 18.93
N ASP A 19 22.90 12.68 19.45
CA ASP A 19 23.09 14.12 19.48
C ASP A 19 22.99 14.71 18.05
N GLY A 20 22.15 15.73 17.89
CA GLY A 20 21.87 16.35 16.58
C GLY A 20 20.93 15.55 15.67
N CYS A 21 20.42 14.40 16.12
CA CYS A 21 19.42 13.52 15.49
C CYS A 21 19.76 12.93 14.11
N GLY A 22 20.64 13.54 13.31
CA GLY A 22 21.16 12.99 12.06
C GLY A 22 20.10 12.78 10.97
N LEU A 23 19.24 13.76 10.72
CA LEU A 23 18.20 13.65 9.68
C LEU A 23 18.81 13.42 8.29
N ALA A 24 18.36 12.36 7.63
CA ALA A 24 18.65 12.07 6.22
C ALA A 24 17.33 11.84 5.47
N VAL A 25 17.26 12.29 4.22
CA VAL A 25 16.09 12.16 3.35
C VAL A 25 16.56 11.79 1.94
N GLY A 26 15.86 10.87 1.29
CA GLY A 26 16.13 10.40 -0.07
C GLY A 26 14.98 9.50 -0.53
N ASP A 27 15.23 8.72 -1.59
CA ASP A 27 14.26 7.76 -2.14
C ASP A 27 12.96 8.44 -2.60
N PHE A 28 13.10 9.39 -3.54
CA PHE A 28 11.98 10.20 -3.97
C PHE A 28 11.12 9.45 -4.98
N HIS A 29 9.82 9.41 -4.70
CA HIS A 29 8.82 8.82 -5.57
C HIS A 29 8.02 9.90 -6.28
N TYR A 30 7.89 9.80 -7.60
CA TYR A 30 6.97 10.62 -8.37
C TYR A 30 5.52 10.19 -8.11
N ALA A 31 5.29 8.88 -8.05
CA ALA A 31 4.01 8.27 -7.75
C ALA A 31 4.21 6.87 -7.15
N GLN A 32 3.34 6.51 -6.20
CA GLN A 32 3.33 5.23 -5.52
C GLN A 32 1.90 4.91 -5.03
N GLY A 33 1.48 3.65 -5.17
CA GLY A 33 0.29 3.09 -4.54
C GLY A 33 0.61 2.47 -3.18
N ASP A 34 -0.39 2.24 -2.34
CA ASP A 34 -0.15 1.68 -1.01
C ASP A 34 0.45 0.26 -1.10
N GLY A 35 1.47 0.01 -0.28
CA GLY A 35 2.16 -1.27 -0.18
C GLY A 35 3.29 -1.48 -1.18
N GLU A 36 3.49 -0.58 -2.14
CA GLU A 36 4.62 -0.60 -3.10
C GLU A 36 4.84 -2.01 -3.68
N VAL A 37 3.73 -2.62 -4.15
CA VAL A 37 3.67 -4.07 -4.30
C VAL A 37 4.66 -4.61 -5.34
N SER A 38 5.02 -3.82 -6.35
CA SER A 38 6.06 -4.18 -7.34
C SER A 38 7.49 -4.14 -6.81
N GLY A 39 7.69 -3.65 -5.58
CA GLY A 39 8.97 -3.52 -4.90
C GLY A 39 9.67 -2.17 -5.11
N THR A 40 9.17 -1.34 -6.02
CA THR A 40 9.62 0.04 -6.26
C THR A 40 8.43 0.92 -6.63
N ALA A 41 8.59 2.23 -6.50
CA ALA A 41 7.65 3.23 -7.00
C ALA A 41 8.01 3.70 -8.42
N ILE A 42 7.44 4.82 -8.87
CA ILE A 42 8.06 5.62 -9.93
C ILE A 42 9.21 6.42 -9.31
N GLU A 43 10.40 5.83 -9.31
CA GLU A 43 11.61 6.39 -8.72
C GLU A 43 12.11 7.64 -9.47
N MET A 44 12.54 8.66 -8.71
CA MET A 44 13.10 9.89 -9.28
C MET A 44 14.20 10.51 -8.43
N GLY A 45 15.06 11.30 -9.07
CA GLY A 45 15.88 12.28 -8.36
C GLY A 45 15.03 13.49 -7.95
N GLY A 46 15.38 14.14 -6.84
CA GLY A 46 14.58 15.25 -6.32
C GLY A 46 15.36 16.22 -5.45
N THR A 47 14.74 17.35 -5.15
CA THR A 47 15.20 18.30 -4.14
C THR A 47 14.03 18.61 -3.22
N LEU A 48 14.27 18.55 -1.93
CA LEU A 48 13.27 18.81 -0.90
C LEU A 48 13.71 19.98 -0.01
N THR A 49 12.80 20.91 0.25
CA THR A 49 12.99 21.92 1.29
C THR A 49 12.20 21.50 2.52
N VAL A 50 12.87 21.37 3.66
CA VAL A 50 12.25 21.00 4.94
C VAL A 50 12.54 22.05 6.00
N THR A 51 11.64 22.15 6.97
CA THR A 51 11.91 22.82 8.25
C THR A 51 12.07 21.75 9.32
N THR A 52 13.13 21.83 10.12
CA THR A 52 13.41 20.87 11.19
C THR A 52 13.39 21.59 12.54
N ARG A 53 12.91 20.88 13.57
CA ARG A 53 12.94 21.33 14.96
C ARG A 53 13.07 20.12 15.87
N VAL A 54 13.82 20.26 16.96
CA VAL A 54 13.75 19.31 18.08
C VAL A 54 12.55 19.69 18.93
N VAL A 55 11.74 18.71 19.31
CA VAL A 55 10.48 18.92 20.04
C VAL A 55 10.62 18.33 21.43
N GLU A 56 10.44 19.15 22.47
CA GLU A 56 10.53 18.71 23.87
C GLU A 56 9.24 17.99 24.34
N ASP A 57 8.08 18.42 23.84
CA ASP A 57 6.76 17.81 24.11
C ASP A 57 6.27 17.06 22.85
N ALA A 58 7.04 16.05 22.46
CA ALA A 58 6.72 15.20 21.31
C ALA A 58 5.68 14.14 21.68
N PRO A 59 4.86 13.65 20.72
CA PRO A 59 4.03 12.48 20.96
C PRO A 59 4.89 11.25 21.32
N ASP A 60 4.28 10.25 21.96
CA ASP A 60 4.96 8.98 22.24
C ASP A 60 5.21 8.20 20.93
N LEU A 61 6.49 8.12 20.54
CA LEU A 61 6.94 7.44 19.32
C LEU A 61 7.43 6.00 19.58
N SER A 62 7.06 5.38 20.71
CA SER A 62 7.48 4.03 21.10
C SER A 62 7.07 2.93 20.10
N HIS A 63 6.05 3.18 19.29
CA HIS A 63 5.54 2.23 18.29
C HIS A 63 5.85 2.62 16.84
N GLY A 64 6.62 3.70 16.62
CA GLY A 64 7.04 4.15 15.30
C GLY A 64 6.82 5.64 15.04
N PRO A 65 7.17 6.12 13.84
CA PRO A 65 6.99 7.52 13.44
C PRO A 65 5.51 7.93 13.39
N HIS A 66 5.23 9.18 13.73
CA HIS A 66 3.92 9.79 13.50
C HIS A 66 4.01 10.79 12.35
N TYR A 67 2.91 11.06 11.66
CA TYR A 67 2.83 12.15 10.70
C TYR A 67 1.46 12.81 10.73
N GLU A 68 1.40 14.08 10.38
CA GLU A 68 0.17 14.87 10.29
C GLU A 68 0.21 15.78 9.07
N GLY A 69 -0.97 16.21 8.61
CA GLY A 69 -1.09 17.07 7.44
C GLY A 69 -2.55 17.35 7.09
N PRO A 70 -2.80 18.06 5.98
CA PRO A 70 -4.17 18.30 5.53
C PRO A 70 -4.82 16.97 5.09
N ALA A 71 -6.09 16.78 5.46
CA ALA A 71 -6.84 15.57 5.12
C ALA A 71 -6.94 15.31 3.60
N SER A 72 -6.75 16.35 2.77
CA SER A 72 -6.71 16.23 1.32
C SER A 72 -5.59 15.31 0.81
N VAL A 73 -4.51 15.14 1.58
CA VAL A 73 -3.42 14.21 1.26
C VAL A 73 -3.90 12.76 1.30
N LEU A 74 -4.90 12.44 2.13
CA LEU A 74 -5.49 11.10 2.22
C LEU A 74 -6.63 10.87 1.21
N GLY A 75 -6.96 11.90 0.41
CA GLY A 75 -8.02 11.83 -0.59
C GLY A 75 -7.61 11.00 -1.79
N ILE A 76 -8.56 10.21 -2.33
CA ILE A 76 -8.37 9.55 -3.62
C ILE A 76 -8.39 10.64 -4.70
N PRO A 77 -7.33 10.81 -5.50
CA PRO A 77 -7.24 11.89 -6.50
C PRO A 77 -8.03 11.54 -7.77
N SER A 78 -9.31 11.22 -7.62
CA SER A 78 -10.21 10.81 -8.70
C SER A 78 -11.65 11.10 -8.33
N THR A 79 -12.47 11.44 -9.34
CA THR A 79 -13.91 11.68 -9.19
C THR A 79 -14.71 10.39 -9.02
N ARG A 80 -14.13 9.26 -9.44
CA ARG A 80 -14.72 7.92 -9.38
C ARG A 80 -13.66 6.88 -9.02
N PHE A 81 -14.09 5.80 -8.38
CA PHE A 81 -13.21 4.69 -8.01
C PHE A 81 -13.90 3.34 -8.23
N TYR A 82 -13.11 2.30 -8.42
CA TYR A 82 -13.54 0.90 -8.30
C TYR A 82 -12.82 0.27 -7.12
N ALA A 83 -13.48 -0.64 -6.39
CA ALA A 83 -12.90 -1.26 -5.20
C ALA A 83 -13.22 -2.75 -5.14
N VAL A 84 -12.23 -3.53 -4.71
CA VAL A 84 -12.36 -4.96 -4.44
C VAL A 84 -11.82 -5.26 -3.05
N THR A 85 -12.43 -6.22 -2.35
CA THR A 85 -12.01 -6.62 -1.01
C THR A 85 -11.51 -8.06 -1.03
N GLY A 86 -10.28 -8.25 -0.55
CA GLY A 86 -9.67 -9.54 -0.31
C GLY A 86 -9.87 -10.01 1.12
N PHE A 87 -10.06 -11.32 1.27
CA PHE A 87 -10.07 -12.06 2.52
C PHE A 87 -8.95 -13.10 2.51
N PRO A 88 -8.51 -13.66 3.65
CA PRO A 88 -7.39 -14.59 3.72
C PRO A 88 -7.77 -16.01 3.25
N LEU A 89 -8.37 -16.12 2.07
CA LEU A 89 -8.78 -17.37 1.45
C LEU A 89 -7.68 -17.89 0.53
N LYS A 90 -7.52 -19.21 0.48
CA LYS A 90 -6.63 -19.85 -0.49
C LYS A 90 -7.22 -21.18 -0.96
N ALA A 91 -6.75 -21.66 -2.09
CA ALA A 91 -7.11 -23.00 -2.53
C ALA A 91 -6.57 -24.06 -1.56
N GLU A 92 -7.40 -25.05 -1.23
CA GLU A 92 -6.97 -26.24 -0.50
C GLU A 92 -5.89 -26.99 -1.28
N GLY A 93 -4.91 -27.54 -0.58
CA GLY A 93 -3.72 -28.18 -1.17
C GLY A 93 -2.62 -27.21 -1.62
N THR A 94 -2.83 -25.89 -1.56
CA THR A 94 -1.80 -24.90 -1.94
C THR A 94 -1.12 -24.27 -0.73
N VAL A 95 0.15 -23.91 -0.86
CA VAL A 95 0.88 -23.12 0.15
C VAL A 95 1.28 -21.80 -0.51
N PRO A 96 0.85 -20.64 0.01
CA PRO A 96 1.30 -19.35 -0.52
C PRO A 96 2.83 -19.27 -0.49
N ALA A 97 3.46 -18.83 -1.57
CA ALA A 97 4.92 -18.86 -1.72
C ALA A 97 5.66 -18.13 -0.57
N ASN A 98 5.10 -17.04 -0.05
CA ASN A 98 5.65 -16.30 1.08
C ASN A 98 5.55 -17.04 2.43
N LEU A 99 4.76 -18.10 2.51
CA LEU A 99 4.61 -18.97 3.67
C LEU A 99 5.27 -20.33 3.47
N SER A 100 5.92 -20.56 2.33
CA SER A 100 6.63 -21.80 2.01
C SER A 100 7.95 -21.89 2.79
N TYR A 101 7.83 -22.08 4.10
CA TYR A 101 8.94 -22.27 5.04
C TYR A 101 8.62 -23.39 6.03
N LEU A 102 9.60 -23.80 6.84
CA LEU A 102 9.54 -24.95 7.75
C LEU A 102 8.16 -25.15 8.42
N GLY A 103 7.49 -26.26 8.10
CA GLY A 103 6.18 -26.63 8.66
C GLY A 103 4.96 -26.13 7.88
N SER A 104 5.15 -25.56 6.69
CA SER A 104 4.09 -25.03 5.83
C SER A 104 3.09 -26.06 5.31
N ASP A 105 3.42 -27.35 5.35
CA ASP A 105 2.53 -28.43 4.89
C ASP A 105 1.18 -28.42 5.62
N ARG A 106 1.16 -28.00 6.89
CA ARG A 106 -0.07 -27.86 7.67
C ARG A 106 -1.00 -26.76 7.14
N LEU A 107 -0.45 -25.78 6.42
CA LEU A 107 -1.24 -24.74 5.78
C LEU A 107 -1.91 -25.27 4.52
N ALA A 108 -1.34 -26.27 3.84
CA ALA A 108 -1.88 -26.79 2.59
C ALA A 108 -3.35 -27.21 2.75
N GLU A 109 -3.69 -27.90 3.83
CA GLU A 109 -5.03 -28.40 4.14
C GLU A 109 -6.06 -27.30 4.46
N LEU A 110 -5.64 -26.05 4.68
CA LEU A 110 -6.54 -24.96 5.05
C LEU A 110 -7.09 -24.24 3.80
N GLY A 111 -8.40 -24.02 3.72
CA GLY A 111 -9.00 -23.11 2.73
C GLY A 111 -8.95 -21.63 3.15
N ASN A 112 -8.61 -21.36 4.41
CA ASN A 112 -8.64 -20.04 5.03
C ASN A 112 -7.52 -19.93 6.07
N LEU A 113 -6.73 -18.86 6.02
CA LEU A 113 -5.69 -18.58 6.99
C LEU A 113 -6.19 -17.56 8.02
N SER A 114 -6.26 -17.98 9.27
CA SER A 114 -6.79 -17.13 10.35
C SER A 114 -5.97 -15.86 10.52
N ALA A 115 -6.65 -14.71 10.39
CA ALA A 115 -6.10 -13.38 10.60
C ALA A 115 -4.87 -13.04 9.74
N ASP A 116 -4.73 -13.69 8.57
CA ASP A 116 -3.61 -13.42 7.66
C ASP A 116 -3.88 -12.19 6.78
N ILE A 117 -3.47 -11.02 7.27
CA ILE A 117 -3.63 -9.76 6.54
C ILE A 117 -2.84 -9.72 5.22
N HIS A 118 -1.72 -10.45 5.13
CA HIS A 118 -0.91 -10.50 3.92
C HIS A 118 -1.65 -11.25 2.81
N LEU A 119 -2.29 -12.37 3.13
CA LEU A 119 -3.10 -13.11 2.17
C LEU A 119 -4.35 -12.31 1.75
N ALA A 120 -5.00 -11.63 2.70
CA ALA A 120 -6.10 -10.72 2.37
C ALA A 120 -5.68 -9.61 1.39
N ALA A 121 -4.53 -8.97 1.64
CA ALA A 121 -3.98 -7.95 0.74
C ALA A 121 -3.62 -8.51 -0.64
N ARG A 122 -3.00 -9.70 -0.70
CA ARG A 122 -2.67 -10.36 -1.97
C ARG A 122 -3.91 -10.70 -2.79
N ASN A 123 -4.97 -11.18 -2.16
CA ASN A 123 -6.21 -11.50 -2.85
C ASN A 123 -6.93 -10.25 -3.34
N ALA A 124 -6.89 -9.15 -2.58
CA ALA A 124 -7.41 -7.86 -3.04
C ALA A 124 -6.64 -7.34 -4.26
N LEU A 125 -5.31 -7.46 -4.23
CA LEU A 125 -4.45 -7.08 -5.35
C LEU A 125 -4.69 -7.94 -6.59
N ALA A 126 -4.75 -9.28 -6.44
CA ALA A 126 -5.02 -10.19 -7.55
C ALA A 126 -6.38 -9.89 -8.21
N ALA A 127 -7.42 -9.68 -7.41
CA ALA A 127 -8.74 -9.31 -7.92
C ALA A 127 -8.72 -7.93 -8.63
N MET A 128 -7.88 -7.00 -8.19
CA MET A 128 -7.73 -5.70 -8.84
C MET A 128 -6.99 -5.83 -10.18
N ILE A 129 -5.94 -6.65 -10.24
CA ILE A 129 -5.22 -6.97 -11.48
C ILE A 129 -6.19 -7.60 -12.48
N ASP A 130 -6.96 -8.60 -12.07
CA ASP A 130 -7.98 -9.24 -12.90
C ASP A 130 -8.99 -8.20 -13.42
N TYR A 131 -9.44 -7.27 -12.57
CA TYR A 131 -10.34 -6.20 -13.00
C TYR A 131 -9.71 -5.31 -14.08
N ILE A 132 -8.46 -4.88 -13.89
CA ILE A 132 -7.76 -4.00 -14.85
C ILE A 132 -7.57 -4.72 -16.19
N VAL A 133 -7.10 -5.97 -16.16
CA VAL A 133 -6.90 -6.80 -17.36
C VAL A 133 -8.22 -6.97 -18.11
N ASN A 134 -9.28 -7.39 -17.42
CA ASN A 134 -10.56 -7.71 -18.06
C ASN A 134 -11.33 -6.48 -18.55
N THR A 135 -11.13 -5.31 -17.92
CA THR A 135 -11.90 -4.10 -18.22
C THR A 135 -11.18 -3.18 -19.22
N TYR A 136 -9.86 -3.07 -19.11
CA TYR A 136 -9.06 -2.10 -19.86
C TYR A 136 -8.09 -2.74 -20.86
N GLY A 137 -7.98 -4.08 -20.89
CA GLY A 137 -7.21 -4.80 -21.91
C GLY A 137 -5.69 -4.75 -21.74
N TYR A 138 -5.19 -4.29 -20.60
CA TYR A 138 -3.77 -4.39 -20.25
C TYR A 138 -3.36 -5.84 -20.01
N ASP A 139 -2.09 -6.16 -20.20
CA ASP A 139 -1.54 -7.44 -19.76
C ASP A 139 -1.36 -7.47 -18.22
N GLU A 140 -1.11 -8.67 -17.67
CA GLU A 140 -0.97 -8.87 -16.22
C GLU A 140 0.18 -8.06 -15.62
N ALA A 141 1.32 -7.93 -16.32
CA ALA A 141 2.47 -7.18 -15.82
C ALA A 141 2.19 -5.67 -15.83
N GLN A 142 1.54 -5.16 -16.86
CA GLN A 142 1.09 -3.78 -16.94
C GLN A 142 0.07 -3.46 -15.85
N ALA A 143 -0.94 -4.32 -15.68
CA ALA A 143 -1.95 -4.17 -14.63
C ALA A 143 -1.32 -4.21 -13.23
N TYR A 144 -0.33 -5.07 -13.01
CA TYR A 144 0.44 -5.11 -11.77
C TYR A 144 1.21 -3.82 -11.50
N MET A 145 1.89 -3.27 -12.52
CA MET A 145 2.59 -1.99 -12.39
C MET A 145 1.63 -0.83 -12.14
N ILE A 146 0.48 -0.78 -12.83
CA ILE A 146 -0.58 0.21 -12.59
C ILE A 146 -1.05 0.10 -11.13
N ALA A 147 -1.32 -1.12 -10.66
CA ALA A 147 -1.75 -1.34 -9.29
C ALA A 147 -0.70 -0.83 -8.28
N SER A 148 0.57 -1.15 -8.48
CA SER A 148 1.66 -0.70 -7.60
C SER A 148 1.83 0.81 -7.51
N VAL A 149 1.42 1.56 -8.53
CA VAL A 149 1.62 3.01 -8.59
C VAL A 149 0.35 3.79 -8.23
N ALA A 150 -0.84 3.23 -8.48
CA ALA A 150 -2.08 3.99 -8.41
C ALA A 150 -3.09 3.49 -7.36
N VAL A 151 -3.02 2.22 -6.95
CA VAL A 151 -4.04 1.62 -6.07
C VAL A 151 -3.77 1.95 -4.61
N ASP A 152 -4.83 2.33 -3.89
CA ASP A 152 -4.83 2.41 -2.42
C ASP A 152 -5.20 1.05 -1.82
N MET A 153 -4.52 0.66 -0.76
CA MET A 153 -4.69 -0.61 -0.06
C MET A 153 -5.11 -0.30 1.38
N ARG A 154 -6.41 -0.43 1.66
CA ARG A 154 -6.98 -0.04 2.94
C ARG A 154 -7.33 -1.27 3.75
N ILE A 155 -6.92 -1.28 5.02
CA ILE A 155 -7.41 -2.27 5.99
C ILE A 155 -8.89 -1.95 6.24
N GLY A 156 -9.78 -2.86 5.83
CA GLY A 156 -11.22 -2.70 6.01
C GLY A 156 -11.66 -3.08 7.42
N GLN A 157 -11.22 -4.24 7.90
CA GLN A 157 -11.44 -4.71 9.27
C GLN A 157 -10.38 -5.73 9.70
N LEU A 158 -10.15 -5.85 11.02
CA LEU A 158 -9.17 -6.76 11.62
C LEU A 158 -9.74 -7.69 12.71
N VAL A 159 -11.05 -7.67 12.93
CA VAL A 159 -11.64 -8.25 14.16
C VAL A 159 -12.56 -9.45 13.90
N ASP A 160 -12.93 -9.71 12.65
CA ASP A 160 -13.91 -10.75 12.31
C ASP A 160 -13.22 -12.12 12.07
N ILE A 161 -12.54 -12.64 13.10
CA ILE A 161 -11.77 -13.88 13.02
C ILE A 161 -12.63 -15.06 12.49
N PRO A 162 -12.15 -15.83 11.48
CA PRO A 162 -10.80 -15.83 10.93
C PRO A 162 -10.53 -14.78 9.84
N ASN A 163 -11.56 -14.09 9.36
CA ASN A 163 -11.49 -13.23 8.18
C ASN A 163 -11.10 -11.81 8.56
N VAL A 164 -9.89 -11.39 8.21
CA VAL A 164 -9.51 -9.97 8.15
C VAL A 164 -9.68 -9.47 6.71
N GLY A 165 -9.97 -8.18 6.53
CA GLY A 165 -10.30 -7.62 5.22
C GLY A 165 -9.34 -6.53 4.78
N VAL A 166 -8.87 -6.60 3.53
CA VAL A 166 -8.11 -5.53 2.86
C VAL A 166 -8.83 -5.16 1.57
N THR A 167 -9.03 -3.86 1.34
CA THR A 167 -9.70 -3.33 0.15
C THR A 167 -8.70 -2.61 -0.73
N ALA A 168 -8.57 -3.07 -1.98
CA ALA A 168 -7.85 -2.38 -3.03
C ALA A 168 -8.78 -1.40 -3.73
N ILE A 169 -8.38 -0.14 -3.86
CA ILE A 169 -9.19 0.94 -4.44
C ILE A 169 -8.42 1.57 -5.60
N LEU A 170 -9.01 1.50 -6.80
CA LEU A 170 -8.45 2.01 -8.04
C LEU A 170 -9.11 3.34 -8.40
N PRO A 171 -8.36 4.46 -8.43
CA PRO A 171 -8.83 5.70 -9.02
C PRO A 171 -9.04 5.50 -10.53
N LEU A 172 -10.27 5.72 -11.03
CA LEU A 172 -10.57 5.40 -12.42
C LEU A 172 -10.21 6.53 -13.40
N ASP A 173 -9.99 7.76 -12.93
CA ASP A 173 -9.64 8.90 -13.79
C ASP A 173 -8.21 8.82 -14.35
N ILE A 174 -7.44 7.80 -13.96
CA ILE A 174 -6.12 7.49 -14.55
C ILE A 174 -6.24 6.86 -15.94
N PHE A 175 -7.40 6.27 -16.26
CA PHE A 175 -7.67 5.72 -17.59
C PHE A 175 -8.36 6.79 -18.41
N VAL A 176 -7.67 7.28 -19.45
CA VAL A 176 -8.24 8.19 -20.43
C VAL A 176 -8.86 7.35 -21.55
N ASP A 177 -10.08 7.69 -21.96
CA ASP A 177 -10.59 7.18 -23.23
C ASP A 177 -9.62 7.64 -24.33
N GLU A 178 -9.27 6.79 -25.29
CA GLU A 178 -8.72 7.30 -26.53
C GLU A 178 -9.74 8.29 -27.05
N ALA A 179 -9.38 9.58 -27.06
CA ALA A 179 -10.23 10.61 -27.62
C ALA A 179 -10.70 10.11 -28.99
N SER A 180 -12.01 10.06 -29.18
CA SER A 180 -12.58 9.82 -30.49
C SER A 180 -12.04 10.91 -31.41
N GLU A 181 -11.02 10.57 -32.20
CA GLU A 181 -10.60 11.36 -33.36
C GLU A 181 -11.75 11.51 -34.36
#